data_AF-H1VJ21-F1
#
_entry.id   AF-H1VJ21-F1
#
_cell.length_a   1.000
_cell.length_b   1.000
_cell.length_c   1.000
_cell.angle_alpha   90.00
_cell.angle_beta   90.00
_cell.angle_gamma   90.00
#
_symmetry.space_group_name_H-M   'P 1'
#
loop_
_entity.id
_entity.type
_entity.pdbx_description
1 polymer ?
#
loop_
_entity_poly.entity_id
_entity_poly.type
_entity_poly.pdbx_seq_one_letter_code
_entity_poly.pdbx_strand_id
1 'polypeptide(L)'
;REHRGRRRQIDDVAHLVNLTGGAQRFSDRLEKTFEPGQFAGNGAFGNTIFNPGNEPSFGTPYLFNFVNKQHLSVERSRFVAKSYYKPAPNGLPGNSDAGAMESWLLWNMIGLYPLTGQTTFLIGSPWFSDLTISLGDGRELKVSSTGGSEDAYYVQSLRVNGKQWDKAWVTWGDIFANGGTLEFELGFAPKEWATGDLPPSPASAEDEEEAEVAALRQQPQRRMVQDEQKTIG
;
A
#
# COMPACT_ATOMS: atom_id res chain seq x y z
N ARG A 1 9.66 -31.75 4.07
CA ARG A 1 10.01 -30.67 5.03
C ARG A 1 10.94 -29.72 4.30
N GLU A 2 10.40 -28.77 3.55
CA GLU A 2 11.19 -27.74 2.90
C GLU A 2 10.94 -26.42 3.62
N HIS A 3 12.02 -25.88 4.17
CA HIS A 3 12.07 -24.53 4.68
C HIS A 3 12.03 -23.57 3.47
N ARG A 4 10.82 -23.21 3.00
CA ARG A 4 10.68 -21.97 2.24
C ARG A 4 10.91 -20.83 3.23
N GLY A 5 12.06 -20.19 3.11
CA GLY A 5 12.45 -19.06 3.94
C GLY A 5 11.33 -18.02 3.98
N ARG A 6 11.08 -17.47 5.17
CA ARG A 6 10.16 -16.36 5.40
C ARG A 6 10.55 -15.19 4.50
N ARG A 7 10.02 -15.14 3.28
CA ARG A 7 10.11 -13.97 2.40
C ARG A 7 9.29 -12.86 3.06
N ARG A 8 9.81 -11.63 3.01
CA ARG A 8 9.26 -10.50 3.75
C ARG A 8 7.81 -10.27 3.32
N GLN A 9 6.93 -10.03 4.29
CA GLN A 9 5.47 -10.00 4.12
C GLN A 9 4.96 -9.01 3.06
N ILE A 10 5.74 -7.99 2.69
CA ILE A 10 5.27 -6.89 1.85
C ILE A 10 5.24 -7.22 0.35
N ASP A 11 6.00 -8.23 -0.08
CA ASP A 11 6.06 -8.65 -1.49
C ASP A 11 4.97 -9.68 -1.84
N ASP A 12 4.22 -10.18 -0.84
CA ASP A 12 3.29 -11.31 -0.95
C ASP A 12 1.96 -11.07 -0.19
N VAL A 13 1.52 -9.81 -0.13
CA VAL A 13 0.35 -9.44 0.67
C VAL A 13 -0.93 -10.09 0.12
N ALA A 14 -1.06 -10.23 -1.21
CA ALA A 14 -2.20 -10.91 -1.83
C ALA A 14 -2.35 -12.37 -1.35
N HIS A 15 -1.25 -13.13 -1.31
CA HIS A 15 -1.27 -14.49 -0.76
C HIS A 15 -1.65 -14.51 0.73
N LEU A 16 -1.13 -13.56 1.53
CA LEU A 16 -1.50 -13.43 2.93
C LEU A 16 -3.00 -13.12 3.13
N VAL A 17 -3.60 -12.28 2.28
CA VAL A 17 -5.05 -12.02 2.29
C VAL A 17 -5.83 -13.31 2.03
N ASN A 18 -5.40 -14.12 1.06
CA ASN A 18 -6.01 -15.40 0.75
C ASN A 18 -5.91 -16.38 1.92
N LEU A 19 -4.71 -16.55 2.51
CA LEU A 19 -4.50 -17.41 3.70
C LEU A 19 -5.33 -16.96 4.91
N THR A 20 -5.63 -15.66 5.00
CA THR A 20 -6.44 -15.11 6.09
C THR A 20 -7.94 -15.38 5.91
N GLY A 21 -8.37 -15.84 4.72
CA GLY A 21 -9.76 -16.10 4.39
C GLY A 21 -10.45 -14.93 3.69
N GLY A 22 -9.68 -14.11 2.96
CA GLY A 22 -10.18 -13.03 2.12
C GLY A 22 -10.12 -11.64 2.76
N ALA A 23 -10.46 -10.64 1.94
CA ALA A 23 -10.28 -9.21 2.24
C ALA A 23 -10.92 -8.75 3.56
N GLN A 24 -12.16 -9.15 3.84
CA GLN A 24 -12.85 -8.74 5.06
C GLN A 24 -12.16 -9.30 6.31
N ARG A 25 -11.87 -10.60 6.33
CA ARG A 25 -11.20 -11.23 7.48
C ARG A 25 -9.78 -10.70 7.67
N PHE A 26 -9.09 -10.37 6.58
CA PHE A 26 -7.80 -9.69 6.63
C PHE A 26 -7.92 -8.32 7.29
N SER A 27 -8.88 -7.50 6.85
CA SER A 27 -9.20 -6.19 7.46
C SER A 27 -9.51 -6.32 8.95
N ASP A 28 -10.38 -7.24 9.36
CA ASP A 28 -10.77 -7.41 10.77
C ASP A 28 -9.56 -7.76 11.65
N ARG A 29 -8.67 -8.64 11.16
CA ARG A 29 -7.43 -9.00 11.87
C ARG A 29 -6.45 -7.85 11.91
N LEU A 30 -6.38 -7.05 10.85
CA LEU A 30 -5.52 -5.88 10.80
C LEU A 30 -5.98 -4.80 11.78
N GLU A 31 -7.29 -4.55 11.88
CA GLU A 31 -7.86 -3.62 12.87
C GLU A 31 -7.54 -4.06 14.30
N LYS A 32 -7.57 -5.37 14.58
CA LYS A 32 -7.17 -5.93 15.88
C LYS A 32 -5.76 -5.53 16.30
N THR A 33 -4.86 -5.23 15.35
CA THR A 33 -3.49 -4.80 15.68
C THR A 33 -3.44 -3.43 16.36
N PHE A 34 -4.43 -2.57 16.10
CA PHE A 34 -4.57 -1.23 16.67
C PHE A 34 -5.45 -1.19 17.91
N GLU A 35 -6.08 -2.30 18.28
CA GLU A 35 -6.94 -2.38 19.47
C GLU A 35 -6.09 -2.44 20.74
N PRO A 36 -6.41 -1.66 21.78
CA PRO A 36 -5.76 -1.77 23.09
C PRO A 36 -5.91 -3.15 23.74
N GLY A 37 -4.98 -3.49 24.64
CA GLY A 37 -5.05 -4.71 25.46
C GLY A 37 -4.71 -6.03 24.76
N GLN A 38 -4.28 -5.99 23.49
CA GLN A 38 -3.97 -7.18 22.69
C GLN A 38 -2.58 -7.76 22.95
N PHE A 39 -1.63 -6.95 23.44
CA PHE A 39 -0.25 -7.36 23.69
C PHE A 39 0.36 -6.62 24.89
N ALA A 40 0.59 -7.35 25.98
CA ALA A 40 1.13 -6.79 27.23
C ALA A 40 2.54 -6.19 27.11
N GLY A 41 3.30 -6.55 26.07
CA GLY A 41 4.65 -6.03 25.84
C GLY A 41 4.70 -4.61 25.28
N ASN A 42 3.55 -3.95 25.12
CA ASN A 42 3.46 -2.63 24.46
C ASN A 42 2.71 -1.59 25.32
N GLY A 43 2.94 -1.63 26.64
CA GLY A 43 2.21 -0.81 27.62
C GLY A 43 2.25 0.69 27.37
N ALA A 44 3.35 1.23 26.85
CA ALA A 44 3.49 2.65 26.51
C ALA A 44 2.49 3.12 25.43
N PHE A 45 1.94 2.19 24.66
CA PHE A 45 1.03 2.47 23.55
C PHE A 45 -0.30 1.74 23.70
N GLY A 46 -0.76 1.57 24.95
CA GLY A 46 -2.09 1.00 25.24
C GLY A 46 -2.17 -0.52 25.09
N ASN A 47 -1.02 -1.22 25.10
CA ASN A 47 -0.96 -2.68 24.91
C ASN A 47 -1.53 -3.13 23.55
N THR A 48 -1.40 -2.31 22.50
CA THR A 48 -1.70 -2.71 21.12
C THR A 48 -0.66 -3.68 20.58
N ILE A 49 -0.96 -4.43 19.52
CA ILE A 49 0.07 -5.19 18.78
C ILE A 49 0.94 -4.23 17.96
N PHE A 50 0.32 -3.22 17.34
CA PHE A 50 1.02 -2.16 16.62
C PHE A 50 1.87 -1.32 17.59
N ASN A 51 3.16 -1.17 17.30
CA ASN A 51 4.06 -0.32 18.08
C ASN A 51 4.55 0.86 17.22
N PRO A 52 4.12 2.11 17.50
CA PRO A 52 4.51 3.29 16.73
C PRO A 52 6.00 3.64 16.86
N GLY A 53 6.69 3.16 17.90
CA GLY A 53 8.10 3.43 18.15
C GLY A 53 9.05 2.36 17.62
N ASN A 54 8.59 1.47 16.74
CA ASN A 54 9.41 0.37 16.21
C ASN A 54 9.13 0.16 14.71
N GLU A 55 10.18 0.07 13.90
CA GLU A 55 10.14 0.04 12.43
C GLU A 55 9.38 -1.14 11.82
N PRO A 56 9.35 -2.35 12.41
CA PRO A 56 8.53 -3.45 11.90
C PRO A 56 7.04 -3.11 11.77
N SER A 57 6.55 -2.13 12.53
CA SER A 57 5.15 -1.72 12.48
C SER A 57 4.83 -0.75 11.34
N PHE A 58 5.81 -0.06 10.75
CA PHE A 58 5.61 1.11 9.88
C PHE A 58 4.66 0.89 8.70
N GLY A 59 4.73 -0.28 8.08
CA GLY A 59 3.88 -0.64 6.94
C GLY A 59 2.45 -1.06 7.32
N THR A 60 2.20 -1.38 8.60
CA THR A 60 0.94 -1.98 9.06
C THR A 60 -0.30 -1.16 8.70
N PRO A 61 -0.34 0.18 8.90
CA PRO A 61 -1.51 0.97 8.52
C PRO A 61 -1.82 0.88 7.03
N TYR A 62 -0.80 0.78 6.19
CA TYR A 62 -0.95 0.81 4.74
C TYR A 62 -1.39 -0.52 4.13
N LEU A 63 -1.44 -1.60 4.92
CA LEU A 63 -1.91 -2.90 4.47
C LEU A 63 -3.41 -2.88 4.09
N PHE A 64 -4.20 -1.92 4.58
CA PHE A 64 -5.60 -1.78 4.13
C PHE A 64 -5.71 -1.38 2.64
N ASN A 65 -4.66 -0.81 2.03
CA ASN A 65 -4.64 -0.53 0.58
C ASN A 65 -4.70 -1.82 -0.26
N PHE A 66 -4.22 -2.96 0.27
CA PHE A 66 -4.27 -4.26 -0.40
C PHE A 66 -5.64 -4.96 -0.31
N VAL A 67 -6.63 -4.32 0.32
CA VAL A 67 -8.00 -4.84 0.42
C VAL A 67 -9.04 -3.75 0.12
N ASN A 68 -8.67 -2.75 -0.68
CA ASN A 68 -9.53 -1.61 -1.07
C ASN A 68 -10.12 -0.79 0.09
N LYS A 69 -9.48 -0.81 1.26
CA LYS A 69 -9.88 -0.03 2.44
C LYS A 69 -8.93 1.12 2.74
N GLN A 70 -8.52 1.86 1.71
CA GLN A 70 -7.53 2.95 1.81
C GLN A 70 -7.92 4.02 2.86
N HIS A 71 -9.22 4.26 3.07
CA HIS A 71 -9.71 5.16 4.11
C HIS A 71 -9.26 4.74 5.53
N LEU A 72 -9.16 3.43 5.81
CA LEU A 72 -8.61 2.93 7.08
C LEU A 72 -7.10 3.13 7.18
N SER A 73 -6.36 3.00 6.07
CA SER A 73 -4.92 3.33 6.06
C SER A 73 -4.70 4.77 6.47
N VAL A 74 -5.47 5.69 5.87
CA VAL A 74 -5.41 7.12 6.18
C VAL A 74 -5.78 7.39 7.63
N GLU A 75 -6.89 6.82 8.11
CA GLU A 75 -7.34 7.01 9.50
C GLU A 75 -6.27 6.55 10.49
N ARG A 76 -5.76 5.31 10.33
CA ARG A 76 -4.79 4.72 11.24
C ARG A 76 -3.44 5.43 11.19
N SER A 77 -2.92 5.71 9.99
CA SER A 77 -1.61 6.35 9.86
C SER A 77 -1.63 7.79 10.39
N ARG A 78 -2.70 8.55 10.10
CA ARG A 78 -2.88 9.92 10.60
C ARG A 78 -3.09 9.95 12.11
N PHE A 79 -3.88 9.03 12.67
CA PHE A 79 -4.05 8.89 14.11
C PHE A 79 -2.70 8.63 14.81
N VAL A 80 -1.91 7.69 14.30
CA VAL A 80 -0.58 7.36 14.84
C VAL A 80 0.34 8.58 14.79
N ALA A 81 0.45 9.21 13.62
CA ALA A 81 1.31 10.39 13.43
C ALA A 81 0.93 11.52 14.40
N LYS A 82 -0.37 11.85 14.51
CA LYS A 82 -0.87 12.93 15.36
C LYS A 82 -0.79 12.63 16.86
N SER A 83 -0.91 11.36 17.25
CA SER A 83 -0.90 10.96 18.66
C SER A 83 0.50 10.87 19.24
N TYR A 84 1.46 10.43 18.43
CA TYR A 84 2.77 10.02 18.93
C TYR A 84 3.93 10.90 18.47
N TYR A 85 3.75 11.76 17.47
CA TYR A 85 4.79 12.69 17.01
C TYR A 85 4.49 14.12 17.45
N LYS A 86 5.53 14.82 17.90
CA LYS A 86 5.43 16.21 18.40
C LYS A 86 6.69 17.00 18.04
N PRO A 87 6.60 18.31 17.76
CA PRO A 87 7.76 19.17 17.58
C PRO A 87 8.40 19.54 18.93
N ALA A 88 8.95 18.55 19.63
CA ALA A 88 9.58 18.70 20.94
C ALA A 88 10.80 17.78 21.08
N PRO A 89 11.74 18.03 22.02
CA PRO A 89 12.93 17.19 22.21
C PRO A 89 12.64 15.70 22.45
N ASN A 90 11.49 15.37 23.05
CA ASN A 90 10.98 14.01 23.24
C ASN A 90 9.78 13.72 22.33
N GLY A 91 9.86 14.23 21.11
CA GLY A 91 8.78 14.27 20.14
C GLY A 91 8.57 12.99 19.35
N LEU A 92 9.46 12.01 19.44
CA LEU A 92 9.37 10.74 18.73
C LEU A 92 8.81 9.64 19.65
N PRO A 93 8.04 8.67 19.11
CA PRO A 93 7.55 7.53 19.89
C PRO A 93 8.66 6.54 20.29
N GLY A 94 9.80 6.55 19.60
CA GLY A 94 10.91 5.63 19.82
C GLY A 94 12.23 6.26 19.40
N ASN A 95 13.23 5.42 19.16
CA ASN A 95 14.50 5.88 18.62
C ASN A 95 14.30 6.42 17.20
N SER A 96 15.10 7.42 16.83
CA SER A 96 15.09 7.96 15.45
C SER A 96 15.50 6.91 14.41
N ASP A 97 16.40 5.99 14.80
CA ASP A 97 16.95 4.93 13.96
C ASP A 97 17.45 5.46 12.61
N ALA A 98 18.38 6.43 12.71
CA ALA A 98 18.99 7.12 11.58
C ALA A 98 17.98 7.83 10.66
N GLY A 99 16.90 8.37 11.22
CA GLY A 99 15.89 9.15 10.48
C GLY A 99 14.68 8.32 10.00
N ALA A 100 14.58 7.06 10.40
CA ALA A 100 13.49 6.17 9.98
C ALA A 100 12.13 6.67 10.46
N MET A 101 12.03 7.09 11.74
CA MET A 101 10.79 7.63 12.32
C MET A 101 10.35 8.94 11.67
N GLU A 102 11.31 9.84 11.44
CA GLU A 102 11.09 11.15 10.82
C GLU A 102 10.67 10.97 9.36
N SER A 103 11.33 10.07 8.63
CA SER A 103 10.97 9.74 7.25
C SER A 103 9.55 9.18 7.17
N TRP A 104 9.16 8.30 8.11
CA TRP A 104 7.80 7.79 8.19
C TRP A 104 6.77 8.91 8.35
N LEU A 105 7.06 9.90 9.22
CA LEU A 105 6.21 11.08 9.39
C LEU A 105 6.13 11.94 8.12
N LEU A 106 7.26 12.19 7.44
CA LEU A 106 7.29 12.96 6.21
C LEU A 106 6.46 12.30 5.10
N TRP A 107 6.57 10.98 4.94
CA TRP A 107 5.76 10.21 4.00
C TRP A 107 4.25 10.36 4.28
N ASN A 108 3.85 10.25 5.55
CA ASN A 108 2.47 10.52 5.97
C ASN A 108 2.01 11.94 5.59
N MET A 109 2.86 12.95 5.77
CA MET A 109 2.54 14.35 5.46
C MET A 109 2.41 14.60 3.96
N ILE A 110 3.24 13.96 3.15
CA ILE A 110 3.18 14.00 1.68
C ILE A 110 1.91 13.30 1.16
N GLY A 111 1.40 12.30 1.90
CA GLY A 111 0.27 11.48 1.49
C GLY A 111 0.67 10.27 0.66
N LEU A 112 1.91 9.78 0.81
CA LEU A 112 2.45 8.63 0.10
C LEU A 112 3.21 7.73 1.08
N TYR A 113 3.33 6.43 0.78
CA TYR A 113 4.19 5.52 1.54
C TYR A 113 4.94 4.55 0.62
N PRO A 114 6.29 4.49 0.68
CA PRO A 114 7.08 3.65 -0.22
C PRO A 114 7.04 2.18 0.19
N LEU A 115 6.85 1.28 -0.77
CA LEU A 115 7.11 -0.16 -0.59
C LEU A 115 8.58 -0.46 -0.81
N THR A 116 9.28 -0.83 0.26
CA THR A 116 10.73 -1.10 0.20
C THR A 116 11.05 -2.22 -0.79
N GLY A 117 12.01 -1.98 -1.69
CA GLY A 117 12.43 -2.97 -2.69
C GLY A 117 11.56 -2.97 -3.97
N GLN A 118 10.55 -2.11 -4.05
CA GLN A 118 9.67 -1.96 -5.21
C GLN A 118 9.67 -0.52 -5.70
N THR A 119 9.14 -0.30 -6.90
CA THR A 119 8.89 1.05 -7.44
C THR A 119 7.51 1.59 -7.06
N THR A 120 6.85 0.98 -6.07
CA THR A 120 5.44 1.24 -5.73
C THR A 120 5.34 2.14 -4.51
N PHE A 121 4.44 3.11 -4.57
CA PHE A 121 4.07 4.01 -3.48
C PHE A 121 2.58 3.85 -3.20
N LEU A 122 2.23 3.56 -1.96
CA LEU A 122 0.84 3.48 -1.52
C LEU A 122 0.29 4.87 -1.27
N ILE A 123 -0.96 5.11 -1.68
CA ILE A 123 -1.65 6.39 -1.50
C ILE A 123 -2.17 6.51 -0.06
N GLY A 124 -1.74 7.56 0.63
CA GLY A 124 -2.27 8.04 1.90
C GLY A 124 -3.18 9.27 1.68
N SER A 125 -3.08 10.24 2.58
CA SER A 125 -3.72 11.57 2.42
C SER A 125 -2.72 12.66 2.75
N PRO A 126 -2.53 13.67 1.88
CA PRO A 126 -1.65 14.79 2.18
C PRO A 126 -2.16 15.61 3.37
N TRP A 127 -1.22 16.28 4.04
CA TRP A 127 -1.52 17.18 5.18
C TRP A 127 -1.58 18.65 4.78
N PHE A 128 -1.09 18.97 3.59
CA PHE A 128 -1.02 20.32 3.07
C PHE A 128 -1.90 20.45 1.83
N SER A 129 -2.49 21.63 1.65
CA SER A 129 -3.27 21.95 0.45
C SER A 129 -2.40 22.04 -0.80
N ASP A 130 -1.13 22.40 -0.63
CA ASP A 130 -0.14 22.47 -1.69
C ASP A 130 1.24 22.07 -1.13
N LEU A 131 1.91 21.16 -1.82
CA LEU A 131 3.25 20.68 -1.51
C LEU A 131 3.98 20.38 -2.82
N THR A 132 5.15 20.98 -3.01
CA THR A 132 6.02 20.69 -4.16
C THR A 132 7.33 20.08 -3.69
N ILE A 133 7.70 18.94 -4.28
CA ILE A 133 8.98 18.28 -4.07
C ILE A 133 9.82 18.47 -5.33
N SER A 134 10.99 19.10 -5.17
CA SER A 134 11.98 19.18 -6.25
C SER A 134 12.69 17.84 -6.41
N LEU A 135 12.71 17.30 -7.64
CA LEU A 135 13.30 16.01 -7.98
C LEU A 135 14.67 16.15 -8.67
N GLY A 136 15.17 17.38 -8.80
CA GLY A 136 16.36 17.70 -9.58
C GLY A 136 16.05 17.90 -11.07
N ASP A 137 16.99 18.55 -11.77
CA ASP A 137 16.91 18.82 -13.23
C ASP A 137 15.64 19.57 -13.67
N GLY A 138 15.09 20.41 -12.79
CA GLY A 138 13.85 21.16 -13.05
C GLY A 138 12.56 20.31 -13.00
N ARG A 139 12.65 19.03 -12.63
CA ARG A 139 11.49 18.16 -12.41
C ARG A 139 10.91 18.38 -11.02
N GLU A 140 9.59 18.30 -10.93
CA GLU A 140 8.84 18.52 -9.69
C GLU A 140 7.75 17.47 -9.54
N LEU A 141 7.52 17.02 -8.31
CA LEU A 141 6.27 16.38 -7.92
C LEU A 141 5.41 17.41 -7.19
N LYS A 142 4.25 17.73 -7.76
CA LYS A 142 3.27 18.65 -7.18
C LYS A 142 2.12 17.86 -6.57
N VAL A 143 1.88 18.06 -5.29
CA VAL A 143 0.78 17.47 -4.55
C VAL A 143 -0.15 18.59 -4.13
N SER A 144 -1.40 18.57 -4.61
CA SER A 144 -2.42 19.52 -4.22
C SER A 144 -3.61 18.80 -3.59
N SER A 145 -4.33 19.48 -2.71
CA SER A 145 -5.56 18.95 -2.13
C SER A 145 -6.60 20.01 -1.82
N THR A 146 -7.89 19.65 -1.93
CA THR A 146 -9.01 20.53 -1.51
C THR A 146 -9.17 20.66 0.01
N GLY A 147 -8.33 19.96 0.78
CA GLY A 147 -8.40 19.88 2.24
C GLY A 147 -7.02 19.68 2.86
N GLY A 148 -6.92 18.78 3.84
CA GLY A 148 -5.66 18.42 4.49
C GLY A 148 -5.51 18.93 5.93
N SER A 149 -6.39 19.83 6.38
CA SER A 149 -6.51 20.26 7.78
C SER A 149 -7.38 19.31 8.62
N GLU A 150 -7.52 19.60 9.92
CA GLU A 150 -7.80 18.67 11.04
C GLU A 150 -8.86 17.58 10.79
N ASP A 151 -9.96 17.88 10.07
CA ASP A 151 -11.08 16.93 9.89
C ASP A 151 -11.36 16.50 8.44
N ALA A 152 -10.84 17.22 7.43
CA ALA A 152 -11.09 16.93 6.01
C ALA A 152 -9.87 16.21 5.39
N TYR A 153 -9.73 14.92 5.69
CA TYR A 153 -8.56 14.12 5.30
C TYR A 153 -8.89 12.79 4.62
N TYR A 154 -10.17 12.43 4.44
CA TYR A 154 -10.51 11.23 3.68
C TYR A 154 -10.44 11.52 2.20
N VAL A 155 -9.67 10.72 1.46
CA VAL A 155 -9.57 10.83 0.01
C VAL A 155 -10.91 10.49 -0.63
N GLN A 156 -11.43 11.41 -1.44
CA GLN A 156 -12.71 11.29 -2.14
C GLN A 156 -12.50 10.93 -3.62
N SER A 157 -11.45 11.50 -4.22
CA SER A 157 -11.00 11.22 -5.56
C SER A 157 -9.52 11.63 -5.70
N LEU A 158 -8.83 11.07 -6.68
CA LEU A 158 -7.46 11.39 -7.02
C LEU A 158 -7.33 11.56 -8.53
N ARG A 159 -6.58 12.57 -8.96
CA ARG A 159 -6.02 12.63 -10.32
C ARG A 159 -4.51 12.51 -10.27
N VAL A 160 -3.96 11.74 -11.20
CA VAL A 160 -2.52 11.59 -11.43
C VAL A 160 -2.22 12.15 -12.81
N ASN A 161 -1.42 13.21 -12.89
CA ASN A 161 -1.10 13.90 -14.15
C ASN A 161 -2.37 14.30 -14.93
N GLY A 162 -3.36 14.86 -14.24
CA GLY A 162 -4.65 15.28 -14.78
C GLY A 162 -5.66 14.15 -15.10
N LYS A 163 -5.24 12.87 -15.05
CA LYS A 163 -6.10 11.71 -15.34
C LYS A 163 -6.78 11.20 -14.07
N GLN A 164 -8.04 10.82 -14.19
CA GLN A 164 -8.75 10.15 -13.09
C GLN A 164 -7.99 8.89 -12.68
N TRP A 165 -7.85 8.69 -11.37
CA TRP A 165 -7.14 7.56 -10.79
C TRP A 165 -8.04 6.85 -9.77
N ASP A 166 -8.04 5.53 -9.82
CA ASP A 166 -8.87 4.65 -9.00
C ASP A 166 -8.04 3.57 -8.28
N LYS A 167 -6.71 3.63 -8.37
CA LYS A 167 -5.79 2.73 -7.67
C LYS A 167 -5.27 3.37 -6.39
N ALA A 168 -5.24 2.62 -5.29
CA ALA A 168 -4.68 3.07 -4.00
C ALA A 168 -3.13 3.10 -3.97
N TRP A 169 -2.50 3.19 -5.14
CA TRP A 169 -1.04 3.19 -5.32
C TRP A 169 -0.65 3.85 -6.65
N VAL A 170 0.61 4.26 -6.74
CA VAL A 170 1.29 4.78 -7.93
C VAL A 170 2.69 4.17 -8.03
N THR A 171 3.29 4.21 -9.22
CA THR A 171 4.69 3.79 -9.43
C THR A 171 5.64 4.99 -9.46
N TRP A 172 6.94 4.70 -9.33
CA TRP A 172 8.01 5.64 -9.62
C TRP A 172 7.86 6.30 -11.00
N GLY A 173 7.46 5.51 -12.00
CA GLY A 173 7.25 5.99 -13.37
C GLY A 173 6.10 7.00 -13.48
N ASP A 174 5.07 6.87 -12.64
CA ASP A 174 3.89 7.74 -12.68
C ASP A 174 4.19 9.15 -12.16
N ILE A 175 5.04 9.29 -11.13
CA ILE A 175 5.16 10.55 -10.38
C ILE A 175 6.59 11.07 -10.13
N PHE A 176 7.62 10.23 -10.26
CA PHE A 176 9.00 10.61 -9.94
C PHE A 176 9.93 10.63 -11.16
N ALA A 177 9.80 9.68 -12.09
CA ALA A 177 10.72 9.57 -13.22
C ALA A 177 10.84 10.86 -14.06
N ASN A 178 9.70 11.52 -14.29
CA ASN A 178 9.63 12.76 -15.08
C ASN A 178 9.03 13.94 -14.29
N GLY A 179 8.87 13.79 -12.97
CA GLY A 179 7.94 14.62 -12.20
C GLY A 179 6.48 14.30 -12.50
N GLY A 180 5.56 14.96 -11.80
CA GLY A 180 4.13 14.73 -11.97
C GLY A 180 3.24 15.54 -11.04
N THR A 181 1.93 15.36 -11.20
CA THR A 181 0.91 15.95 -10.31
C THR A 181 0.08 14.86 -9.63
N LEU A 182 -0.20 15.08 -8.34
CA LEU A 182 -1.19 14.37 -7.56
C LEU A 182 -2.20 15.39 -7.05
N GLU A 183 -3.44 15.31 -7.55
CA GLU A 183 -4.50 16.25 -7.21
C GLU A 183 -5.59 15.52 -6.42
N PHE A 184 -5.60 15.74 -5.11
CA PHE A 184 -6.50 15.07 -4.18
C PHE A 184 -7.76 15.90 -3.94
N GLU A 185 -8.91 15.24 -4.01
CA GLU A 185 -10.13 15.76 -3.40
C GLU A 185 -10.28 15.12 -2.01
N LEU A 186 -10.28 15.93 -0.96
CA LEU A 186 -10.42 15.45 0.42
C LEU A 186 -11.79 15.83 1.00
N GLY A 187 -12.29 15.01 1.91
CA GLY A 187 -13.59 15.17 2.55
C GLY A 187 -13.59 14.70 4.01
N PHE A 188 -14.70 14.94 4.69
CA PHE A 188 -14.88 14.68 6.12
C PHE A 188 -15.28 13.23 6.44
N ALA A 189 -15.82 12.50 5.46
CA ALA A 189 -16.33 11.15 5.65
C ALA A 189 -15.49 10.13 4.87
N PRO A 190 -15.31 8.91 5.41
CA PRO A 190 -14.68 7.82 4.68
C PRO A 190 -15.36 7.55 3.34
N LYS A 191 -14.56 7.23 2.32
CA LYS A 191 -15.04 6.81 1.01
C LYS A 191 -14.14 5.72 0.44
N GLU A 192 -14.76 4.68 -0.11
CA GLU A 192 -14.09 3.68 -0.94
C GLU A 192 -13.97 4.23 -2.36
N TRP A 193 -12.98 5.10 -2.59
CA TRP A 193 -12.73 5.71 -3.90
C TRP A 193 -11.82 4.83 -4.79
N ALA A 194 -10.92 4.06 -4.16
CA ALA A 194 -9.99 3.19 -4.86
C ALA A 194 -10.68 1.87 -5.21
N THR A 195 -11.13 1.76 -6.45
CA THR A 195 -11.89 0.62 -7.00
C THR A 195 -11.16 -0.12 -8.11
N GLY A 196 -9.99 0.37 -8.52
CA GLY A 196 -9.12 -0.27 -9.49
C GLY A 196 -8.26 -1.39 -8.90
N ASP A 197 -7.22 -1.77 -9.64
CA ASP A 197 -6.33 -2.88 -9.27
C ASP A 197 -5.62 -2.64 -7.93
N LEU A 198 -5.50 -3.72 -7.15
CA LEU A 198 -4.76 -3.73 -5.89
C LEU A 198 -3.26 -3.50 -6.14
N PRO A 199 -2.50 -3.03 -5.13
CA PRO A 199 -1.06 -2.89 -5.26
C PRO A 199 -0.39 -4.23 -5.61
N PRO A 200 0.70 -4.21 -6.41
CA PRO A 200 1.37 -5.43 -6.83
C PRO A 200 1.89 -6.24 -5.64
N SER A 201 1.73 -7.57 -5.71
CA SER A 201 2.35 -8.54 -4.81
C SER A 201 3.21 -9.48 -5.66
N PRO A 202 4.45 -9.08 -6.01
CA PRO A 202 5.25 -9.78 -7.02
C PRO A 202 5.55 -11.24 -6.67
N ALA A 203 5.61 -11.61 -5.38
CA ALA A 203 5.79 -13.00 -4.98
C ALA A 203 4.53 -13.87 -5.19
N SER A 204 3.34 -13.27 -5.25
CA SER A 204 2.09 -13.97 -5.59
C SER A 204 1.91 -14.14 -7.11
N ALA A 205 2.52 -13.25 -7.92
CA ALA A 205 2.41 -13.30 -9.38
C ALA A 205 3.09 -14.55 -9.99
N GLU A 206 4.19 -15.01 -9.39
CA GLU A 206 4.86 -16.26 -9.81
C GLU A 206 3.96 -17.49 -9.59
N ASP A 207 3.20 -17.53 -8.49
CA ASP A 207 2.29 -18.64 -8.17
C ASP A 207 1.07 -18.68 -9.12
N GLU A 208 0.57 -17.52 -9.54
CA GLU A 208 -0.52 -17.41 -10.54
C GLU A 208 -0.07 -17.85 -11.94
N GLU A 209 1.12 -17.43 -12.36
CA GLU A 209 1.71 -17.85 -13.65
C GLU A 209 2.01 -19.35 -13.66
N GLU A 210 2.52 -19.91 -12.55
CA GLU A 210 2.75 -21.35 -12.43
C GLU A 210 1.43 -22.15 -12.41
N ALA A 211 0.39 -21.63 -11.75
CA ALA A 211 -0.95 -22.23 -11.75
C ALA A 211 -1.62 -22.17 -13.13
N GLU A 212 -1.47 -21.07 -13.87
CA GLU A 212 -1.98 -20.91 -15.22
C GLU A 212 -1.25 -21.84 -16.22
N VAL A 213 0.08 -21.94 -16.12
CA VAL A 213 0.89 -22.90 -16.89
C VAL A 213 0.51 -24.34 -16.55
N ALA A 214 0.26 -24.65 -15.28
CA ALA A 214 -0.22 -25.97 -14.86
C ALA A 214 -1.63 -26.28 -15.40
N ALA A 215 -2.54 -25.30 -15.43
CA ALA A 215 -3.87 -25.45 -16.00
C ALA A 215 -3.84 -25.62 -17.53
N LEU A 216 -2.97 -24.89 -18.23
CA LEU A 216 -2.74 -25.04 -19.67
C LEU A 216 -2.17 -26.42 -20.03
N ARG A 217 -1.29 -26.98 -19.19
CA ARG A 217 -0.77 -28.35 -19.35
C ARG A 217 -1.83 -29.44 -19.18
N GLN A 218 -2.94 -29.14 -18.51
CA GLN A 218 -4.05 -30.08 -18.30
C GLN A 218 -5.14 -30.00 -19.38
N GLN A 219 -5.05 -29.03 -20.32
CA GLN A 219 -5.98 -28.98 -21.44
C GLN A 219 -5.65 -30.07 -22.47
N PRO A 220 -6.63 -30.88 -22.92
CA PRO A 220 -6.38 -31.90 -23.94
C PRO A 220 -6.01 -31.22 -25.26
N GLN A 221 -4.82 -31.54 -25.78
CA GLN A 221 -4.39 -31.09 -27.11
C GLN A 221 -5.40 -31.56 -28.17
N ARG A 222 -6.17 -30.63 -28.75
CA ARG A 222 -6.98 -30.93 -29.93
C ARG A 222 -6.01 -31.27 -31.08
N ARG A 223 -5.86 -32.57 -31.37
CA ARG A 223 -5.20 -33.04 -32.59
C ARG A 223 -5.99 -32.53 -33.79
N MET A 224 -5.42 -31.58 -34.52
CA MET A 224 -5.78 -31.36 -35.92
C MET A 224 -5.26 -32.57 -36.70
N VAL A 225 -6.17 -33.47 -37.07
CA VAL A 225 -5.86 -34.52 -38.04
C VAL A 225 -5.98 -33.87 -39.42
N GLN A 226 -4.85 -33.46 -39.98
CA GLN A 226 -4.68 -33.37 -41.42
C GLN A 226 -4.11 -34.70 -41.87
N ASP A 227 -4.93 -35.53 -42.51
CA ASP A 227 -4.42 -36.61 -43.36
C ASP A 227 -4.75 -36.25 -44.80
N GLU A 228 -3.72 -35.81 -45.50
CA GLU A 228 -3.68 -35.66 -46.94
C GLU A 228 -2.63 -36.65 -47.47
N GLN A 229 -2.96 -37.29 -48.61
CA GLN A 229 -2.12 -38.10 -49.50
C GLN A 229 -2.04 -39.61 -49.17
N LYS A 230 -2.07 -40.56 -50.14
CA LYS A 230 -2.19 -40.55 -51.61
C LYS A 230 -2.32 -42.02 -52.09
N THR A 231 -3.13 -42.22 -53.13
CA THR A 231 -2.92 -43.04 -54.35
C THR A 231 -2.69 -44.58 -54.27
N ILE A 232 -3.40 -45.26 -55.20
CA ILE A 232 -2.99 -46.33 -56.15
C ILE A 232 -3.90 -47.58 -56.05
N GLY A 233 -4.62 -47.89 -57.13
CA GLY A 233 -5.28 -49.18 -57.38
C GLY A 233 -6.65 -49.03 -58.03
#